data_AF-A0A959E8J0-F1
#
_entry.id   AF-A0A959E8J0-F1
#
_cell.length_a   1.000
_cell.length_b   1.000
_cell.length_c   1.000
_cell.angle_alpha   90.00
_cell.angle_beta   90.00
_cell.angle_gamma   90.00
#
_symmetry.space_group_name_H-M   'P 1'
#
loop_
_entity.id
_entity.type
_entity.pdbx_description
1 polymer ?
#
loop_
_entity_poly.entity_id
_entity_poly.type
_entity_poly.pdbx_seq_one_letter_code
_entity_poly.pdbx_strand_id
1 'polypeptide(L)'
;MMNKRPIHALITILVITNSLFCTSAIASDTFVWIGGSTGEWTVAANWHAVDANQDGILPAIDGDVLIDGNVTVTVSAPTNYAVESVVLRGGANLIIAPGATLTTRKGGAPGSSGFRLDGESGNESTLTVNGTLNINTSTTNAPRDGLDINRYSSVTVGPMAVLSILNAGEYAIEISDDLTNFGSIVITSPVSGGIAASGGVNNSLITNNGSITMSGLNKAIELNSVISLVNNGTITISALSESDLIINGGDFINNGTLGGSGTIETANLIHGAGSTIAPGTSPGKIIFNGDLDLSGVTLDIEIDGGSNAGIDYDQIKVNGTVNLDGATLSLDGSYSPIPSDVFTIITSAGVINGKFDTPLEGSTVTLNNALLSVHYTSSDPNSLRVNFSGSCSCNGVLAPCDGIADSDGDGVCAHSDCDDNDPTVTSQPGIACDDRDNTTLNDMFDANCNCAGTPTACTGIGDADGDGVCADVDCDDNDPNITHQPGDACDDGDPT
;
A
#
# COMPACT_ATOMS: atom_id res chain seq x y z
N MET A 1 39.89 47.23 49.54
CA MET A 1 38.43 47.36 49.73
C MET A 1 37.84 48.05 48.51
N MET A 2 37.33 47.28 47.55
CA MET A 2 36.51 47.77 46.43
C MET A 2 35.29 46.87 46.41
N ASN A 3 34.11 47.42 46.67
CA ASN A 3 32.88 46.65 46.79
C ASN A 3 31.76 47.30 45.95
N LYS A 4 31.30 46.50 44.98
CA LYS A 4 29.93 46.34 44.44
C LYS A 4 29.15 47.57 43.97
N ARG A 5 28.95 47.62 42.64
CA ARG A 5 27.79 48.23 41.97
C ARG A 5 26.56 47.33 42.12
N PRO A 6 25.33 47.86 42.27
CA PRO A 6 24.13 47.16 41.85
C PRO A 6 23.59 47.76 40.53
N ILE A 7 23.25 46.85 39.63
CA ILE A 7 22.60 47.10 38.34
C ILE A 7 21.11 47.32 38.61
N HIS A 8 20.56 48.41 38.07
CA HIS A 8 19.12 48.63 37.99
C HIS A 8 18.55 47.78 36.85
N ALA A 9 17.71 46.79 37.16
CA ALA A 9 16.88 46.11 36.18
C ALA A 9 15.43 46.58 36.33
N LEU A 10 14.95 47.30 35.32
CA LEU A 10 13.54 47.60 35.08
C LEU A 10 12.77 46.27 34.97
N ILE A 11 11.81 46.03 35.87
CA ILE A 11 10.80 44.98 35.68
C ILE A 11 9.67 45.60 34.86
N THR A 12 9.67 45.30 33.57
CA THR A 12 8.51 45.51 32.69
C THR A 12 7.43 44.52 33.09
N ILE A 13 6.32 45.02 33.61
CA ILE A 13 5.10 44.22 33.85
C ILE A 13 4.51 43.88 32.48
N LEU A 14 4.79 42.67 32.00
CA LEU A 14 4.03 42.05 30.92
C LEU A 14 2.79 41.42 31.56
N VAL A 15 1.63 42.04 31.38
CA VAL A 15 0.34 41.46 31.72
C VAL A 15 0.07 40.33 30.72
N ILE A 16 0.57 39.13 31.05
CA ILE A 16 0.01 37.89 30.50
C ILE A 16 -1.18 37.59 31.40
N THR A 17 -2.39 37.63 30.86
CA THR A 17 -3.59 37.11 31.50
C THR A 17 -3.47 35.59 31.59
N ASN A 18 -2.66 35.11 32.53
CA ASN A 18 -2.71 33.76 33.04
C ASN A 18 -3.91 33.69 33.98
N SER A 19 -5.00 33.11 33.50
CA SER A 19 -6.12 32.64 34.32
C SER A 19 -5.64 31.45 35.15
N LEU A 20 -4.75 31.70 36.12
CA LEU A 20 -4.38 30.74 37.14
C LEU A 20 -5.44 30.81 38.24
N PHE A 21 -6.62 30.28 37.96
CA PHE A 21 -7.54 29.87 39.02
C PHE A 21 -6.99 28.57 39.60
N CYS A 22 -6.07 28.71 40.56
CA CYS A 22 -5.87 27.68 41.57
C CYS A 22 -7.02 27.81 42.57
N THR A 23 -8.19 27.29 42.19
CA THR A 23 -9.20 26.88 43.16
C THR A 23 -8.86 25.44 43.51
N SER A 24 -8.68 25.17 44.79
CA SER A 24 -8.56 23.83 45.37
C SER A 24 -9.34 22.80 44.56
N ALA A 25 -8.63 21.88 43.90
CA ALA A 25 -9.22 20.72 43.28
C ALA A 25 -10.05 20.02 44.35
N ILE A 26 -11.37 20.10 44.21
CA ILE A 26 -12.26 19.21 44.93
C ILE A 26 -12.06 17.87 44.23
N ALA A 27 -11.23 17.02 44.81
CA ALA A 27 -11.02 15.65 44.35
C ALA A 27 -12.31 14.87 44.64
N SER A 28 -13.31 15.07 43.78
CA SER A 28 -14.36 14.09 43.60
C SER A 28 -13.86 13.15 42.53
N ASP A 29 -13.69 11.88 42.88
CA ASP A 29 -13.29 10.84 41.96
C ASP A 29 -14.51 10.38 41.15
N THR A 30 -15.76 10.62 41.60
CA THR A 30 -16.96 10.22 40.83
C THR A 30 -17.92 11.39 40.53
N PHE A 31 -18.41 11.44 39.29
CA PHE A 31 -19.41 12.38 38.77
C PHE A 31 -20.59 11.64 38.15
N VAL A 32 -21.79 11.94 38.62
CA VAL A 32 -23.04 11.30 38.13
C VAL A 32 -23.89 12.31 37.38
N TRP A 33 -24.42 11.89 36.24
CA TRP A 33 -25.40 12.68 35.50
C TRP A 33 -26.76 12.71 36.22
N ILE A 34 -27.26 13.92 36.50
CA ILE A 34 -28.54 14.15 37.19
C ILE A 34 -29.58 14.90 36.32
N GLY A 35 -29.24 15.24 35.08
CA GLY A 35 -30.23 15.63 34.06
C GLY A 35 -30.93 16.99 34.28
N GLY A 36 -30.19 18.01 34.70
CA GLY A 36 -30.72 19.26 35.21
C GLY A 36 -31.44 20.23 34.25
N SER A 37 -31.34 20.17 32.91
CA SER A 37 -32.21 20.98 32.00
C SER A 37 -31.95 20.85 30.49
N THR A 38 -30.76 20.45 30.08
CA THR A 38 -30.35 20.36 28.67
C THR A 38 -29.46 19.14 28.57
N GLY A 39 -29.57 18.30 27.54
CA GLY A 39 -28.73 17.10 27.39
C GLY A 39 -27.23 17.39 27.19
N GLU A 40 -26.74 18.56 27.58
CA GLU A 40 -25.40 19.06 27.28
C GLU A 40 -24.43 18.76 28.42
N TRP A 41 -23.31 18.10 28.07
CA TRP A 41 -22.21 17.78 28.97
C TRP A 41 -21.67 19.03 29.69
N THR A 42 -21.67 20.17 29.00
CA THR A 42 -21.03 21.42 29.44
C THR A 42 -21.81 22.18 30.52
N VAL A 43 -23.05 21.77 30.80
CA VAL A 43 -23.90 22.43 31.79
C VAL A 43 -23.67 21.79 33.15
N ALA A 44 -22.94 22.50 34.01
CA ALA A 44 -22.54 22.00 35.34
C ALA A 44 -23.72 21.55 36.20
N ALA A 45 -24.89 22.20 36.06
CA ALA A 45 -26.12 21.83 36.78
C ALA A 45 -26.65 20.42 36.44
N ASN A 46 -26.14 19.79 35.38
CA ASN A 46 -26.47 18.42 35.03
C ASN A 46 -25.64 17.38 35.79
N TRP A 47 -24.68 17.80 36.63
CA TRP A 47 -23.71 16.92 37.26
C TRP A 47 -23.76 17.02 38.78
N HIS A 48 -23.66 15.85 39.41
CA HIS A 48 -23.44 15.69 40.84
C HIS A 48 -22.05 15.10 41.09
N ALA A 49 -21.21 15.82 41.83
CA ALA A 49 -19.92 15.32 42.31
C ALA A 49 -20.14 14.55 43.62
N VAL A 50 -19.99 13.22 43.56
CA VAL A 50 -20.41 12.30 44.63
C VAL A 50 -19.60 12.51 45.91
N ASP A 51 -18.27 12.57 45.83
CA ASP A 51 -17.43 12.65 47.03
C ASP A 51 -17.44 14.06 47.63
N ALA A 52 -17.67 15.07 46.79
CA ALA A 52 -17.94 16.43 47.21
C ALA A 52 -19.36 16.60 47.79
N ASN A 53 -20.25 15.63 47.52
CA ASN A 53 -21.68 15.70 47.76
C ASN A 53 -22.28 17.04 47.29
N GLN A 54 -21.96 17.42 46.05
CA GLN A 54 -22.28 18.74 45.51
C GLN A 54 -22.75 18.69 44.06
N ASP A 55 -23.91 19.31 43.79
CA ASP A 55 -24.42 19.53 42.43
C ASP A 55 -23.74 20.75 41.78
N GLY A 56 -23.78 20.82 40.45
CA GLY A 56 -23.32 22.01 39.74
C GLY A 56 -21.82 22.03 39.47
N ILE A 57 -21.16 20.85 39.52
CA ILE A 57 -19.72 20.71 39.28
C ILE A 57 -19.50 19.84 38.05
N LEU A 58 -18.80 20.38 37.05
CA LEU A 58 -18.41 19.61 35.86
C LEU A 58 -17.39 18.52 36.20
N PRO A 59 -17.42 17.38 35.49
CA PRO A 59 -16.41 16.34 35.62
C PRO A 59 -14.99 16.88 35.44
N ALA A 60 -14.12 16.55 36.39
CA ALA A 60 -12.71 16.92 36.37
C ALA A 60 -11.88 15.87 35.62
N ILE A 61 -10.59 16.21 35.39
CA ILE A 61 -9.66 15.41 34.58
C ILE A 61 -9.35 14.01 35.11
N ASP A 62 -9.45 13.81 36.43
CA ASP A 62 -9.30 12.52 37.10
C ASP A 62 -10.66 12.01 37.63
N GLY A 63 -11.78 12.56 37.15
CA GLY A 63 -13.12 12.11 37.55
C GLY A 63 -13.63 10.93 36.74
N ASP A 64 -14.15 9.91 37.41
CA ASP A 64 -14.95 8.83 36.85
C ASP A 64 -16.38 9.32 36.57
N VAL A 65 -16.82 9.19 35.33
CA VAL A 65 -18.14 9.63 34.89
C VAL A 65 -19.11 8.46 34.85
N LEU A 66 -20.26 8.60 35.49
CA LEU A 66 -21.40 7.69 35.36
C LEU A 66 -22.60 8.42 34.76
N ILE A 67 -23.07 7.90 33.62
CA ILE A 67 -24.34 8.30 33.01
C ILE A 67 -25.26 7.08 33.08
N ASP A 68 -26.32 7.19 33.85
CA ASP A 68 -27.24 6.09 34.14
C ASP A 68 -28.68 6.48 33.80
N GLY A 69 -29.45 5.48 33.38
CA GLY A 69 -30.83 5.60 32.92
C GLY A 69 -30.95 6.02 31.46
N ASN A 70 -32.19 5.97 30.96
CA ASN A 70 -32.53 6.29 29.58
C ASN A 70 -32.49 7.80 29.33
N VAL A 71 -31.28 8.35 29.27
CA VAL A 71 -30.98 9.76 29.06
C VAL A 71 -30.06 9.93 27.85
N THR A 72 -30.13 11.09 27.21
CA THR A 72 -29.19 11.47 26.15
C THR A 72 -28.30 12.60 26.62
N VAL A 73 -26.98 12.40 26.50
CA VAL A 73 -25.94 13.37 26.84
C VAL A 73 -25.14 13.67 25.57
N THR A 74 -24.84 14.94 25.34
CA THR A 74 -24.12 15.43 24.16
C THR A 74 -22.89 16.22 24.61
N VAL A 75 -21.73 15.86 24.05
CA VAL A 75 -20.50 16.64 24.11
C VAL A 75 -20.44 17.50 22.86
N SER A 76 -20.72 18.80 23.00
CA SER A 76 -20.83 19.75 21.89
C SER A 76 -19.52 20.50 21.62
N ALA A 77 -19.20 20.74 20.34
CA ALA A 77 -18.04 21.51 19.93
C ALA A 77 -18.09 22.98 20.42
N PRO A 78 -16.95 23.67 20.57
CA PRO A 78 -15.57 23.25 20.24
C PRO A 78 -14.79 22.67 21.43
N THR A 79 -15.45 21.98 22.36
CA THR A 79 -14.84 21.60 23.63
C THR A 79 -13.90 20.40 23.54
N ASN A 80 -12.82 20.45 24.31
CA ASN A 80 -11.96 19.30 24.61
C ASN A 80 -12.07 18.98 26.11
N TYR A 81 -12.74 17.87 26.44
CA TYR A 81 -12.89 17.39 27.80
C TYR A 81 -11.98 16.19 28.05
N ALA A 82 -11.42 16.14 29.25
CA ALA A 82 -10.71 14.99 29.74
C ALA A 82 -11.31 14.57 31.07
N VAL A 83 -11.48 13.26 31.25
CA VAL A 83 -11.96 12.59 32.46
C VAL A 83 -11.11 11.34 32.70
N GLU A 84 -11.26 10.70 33.86
CA GLU A 84 -10.54 9.46 34.12
C GLU A 84 -11.15 8.34 33.26
N SER A 85 -12.44 8.05 33.49
CA SER A 85 -13.20 7.00 32.80
C SER A 85 -14.66 7.42 32.56
N VAL A 86 -15.37 6.68 31.72
CA VAL A 86 -16.81 6.89 31.46
C VAL A 86 -17.54 5.56 31.48
N VAL A 87 -18.68 5.51 32.18
CA VAL A 87 -19.59 4.37 32.22
C VAL A 87 -21.00 4.82 31.79
N LEU A 88 -21.56 4.13 30.80
CA LEU A 88 -22.94 4.30 30.33
C LEU A 88 -23.79 3.11 30.81
N ARG A 89 -24.91 3.38 31.49
CA ARG A 89 -25.82 2.34 32.02
C ARG A 89 -27.28 2.64 31.78
N GLY A 90 -28.11 1.60 31.86
CA GLY A 90 -29.57 1.76 31.96
C GLY A 90 -30.25 2.42 30.76
N GLY A 91 -29.65 2.31 29.56
CA GLY A 91 -30.16 2.95 28.34
C GLY A 91 -29.55 4.32 28.04
N ALA A 92 -28.46 4.70 28.71
CA ALA A 92 -27.79 5.96 28.48
C ALA A 92 -27.25 6.06 27.04
N ASN A 93 -27.46 7.21 26.41
CA ASN A 93 -26.93 7.54 25.09
C ASN A 93 -25.95 8.71 25.19
N LEU A 94 -24.68 8.47 24.88
CA LEU A 94 -23.67 9.53 24.78
C LEU A 94 -23.34 9.85 23.32
N ILE A 95 -23.45 11.12 22.96
CA ILE A 95 -23.12 11.65 21.63
C ILE A 95 -21.92 12.58 21.75
N ILE A 96 -20.83 12.28 21.04
CA ILE A 96 -19.71 13.21 20.85
C ILE A 96 -19.93 13.89 19.51
N ALA A 97 -20.36 15.16 19.53
CA ALA A 97 -20.76 15.89 18.33
C ALA A 97 -19.56 16.17 17.39
N PRO A 98 -19.81 16.46 16.10
CA PRO A 98 -18.76 16.86 15.16
C PRO A 98 -17.92 18.03 15.70
N GLY A 99 -16.60 17.89 15.66
CA GLY A 99 -15.65 18.90 16.15
C GLY A 99 -15.49 18.97 17.68
N ALA A 100 -16.20 18.13 18.44
CA ALA A 100 -15.96 17.96 19.88
C ALA A 100 -14.92 16.86 20.13
N THR A 101 -14.20 16.98 21.25
CA THR A 101 -13.26 15.96 21.71
C THR A 101 -13.57 15.54 23.14
N LEU A 102 -13.69 14.24 23.37
CA LEU A 102 -13.70 13.64 24.70
C LEU A 102 -12.47 12.74 24.85
N THR A 103 -11.80 12.84 25.99
CA THR A 103 -10.62 12.04 26.31
C THR A 103 -10.82 11.33 27.64
N THR A 104 -10.57 10.01 27.69
CA THR A 104 -10.39 9.28 28.94
C THR A 104 -8.91 9.06 29.18
N ARG A 105 -8.44 9.21 30.42
CA ARG A 105 -7.00 9.28 30.70
C ARG A 105 -6.43 8.00 31.28
N LYS A 106 -7.17 7.28 32.13
CA LYS A 106 -6.73 6.02 32.73
C LYS A 106 -7.94 5.08 32.86
N GLY A 107 -7.74 3.87 33.37
CA GLY A 107 -8.85 3.19 34.04
C GLY A 107 -9.00 3.78 35.45
N GLY A 108 -10.24 3.92 35.93
CA GLY A 108 -10.49 4.05 37.36
C GLY A 108 -9.93 2.83 38.13
N ALA A 109 -10.14 2.78 39.46
CA ALA A 109 -9.56 1.78 40.38
C ALA A 109 -9.37 0.38 39.76
N PRO A 110 -8.22 -0.29 40.02
CA PRO A 110 -7.70 -1.40 39.21
C PRO A 110 -8.77 -2.43 38.84
N GLY A 111 -9.16 -2.44 37.56
CA GLY A 111 -10.20 -3.32 37.00
C GLY A 111 -11.26 -2.63 36.14
N SER A 112 -11.34 -1.29 36.11
CA SER A 112 -12.30 -0.59 35.26
C SER A 112 -11.75 -0.28 33.85
N SER A 113 -12.64 -0.32 32.85
CA SER A 113 -12.34 0.03 31.46
C SER A 113 -12.24 1.55 31.30
N GLY A 114 -11.46 2.04 30.33
CA GLY A 114 -11.35 3.47 30.06
C GLY A 114 -12.68 4.08 29.61
N PHE A 115 -13.49 3.29 28.92
CA PHE A 115 -14.86 3.60 28.54
C PHE A 115 -15.68 2.29 28.59
N ARG A 116 -16.84 2.30 29.23
CA ARG A 116 -17.68 1.10 29.41
C ARG A 116 -19.14 1.38 29.10
N LEU A 117 -19.79 0.46 28.38
CA LEU A 117 -21.23 0.44 28.17
C LEU A 117 -21.78 -0.82 28.83
N ASP A 118 -22.77 -0.65 29.71
CA ASP A 118 -23.54 -1.72 30.34
C ASP A 118 -25.04 -1.46 30.07
N GLY A 119 -25.55 -1.94 28.95
CA GLY A 119 -26.98 -1.88 28.68
C GLY A 119 -27.79 -2.94 29.43
N GLU A 120 -29.11 -2.78 29.37
CA GLU A 120 -30.06 -3.73 29.93
C GLU A 120 -31.09 -4.15 28.90
N SER A 121 -31.74 -5.29 29.12
CA SER A 121 -32.78 -5.77 28.20
C SER A 121 -33.89 -4.72 28.04
N GLY A 122 -34.08 -4.23 26.81
CA GLY A 122 -35.05 -3.19 26.49
C GLY A 122 -34.57 -1.75 26.70
N ASN A 123 -33.37 -1.55 27.26
CA ASN A 123 -32.74 -0.24 27.45
C ASN A 123 -31.28 -0.32 27.01
N GLU A 124 -31.06 -0.14 25.72
CA GLU A 124 -29.75 -0.24 25.10
C GLU A 124 -28.88 0.98 25.44
N SER A 125 -27.68 0.76 25.97
CA SER A 125 -26.71 1.84 26.20
C SER A 125 -25.94 2.10 24.92
N THR A 126 -25.87 3.36 24.48
CA THR A 126 -25.33 3.70 23.16
C THR A 126 -24.24 4.76 23.24
N LEU A 127 -23.22 4.61 22.40
CA LEU A 127 -22.18 5.61 22.18
C LEU A 127 -22.13 5.97 20.70
N THR A 128 -22.35 7.25 20.39
CA THR A 128 -22.19 7.79 19.04
C THR A 128 -21.02 8.76 19.00
N VAL A 129 -19.97 8.42 18.26
CA VAL A 129 -18.80 9.28 18.06
C VAL A 129 -18.90 9.94 16.69
N ASN A 130 -19.17 11.24 16.65
CA ASN A 130 -19.14 12.06 15.43
C ASN A 130 -17.98 13.07 15.40
N GLY A 131 -17.34 13.31 16.56
CA GLY A 131 -16.10 14.07 16.70
C GLY A 131 -14.90 13.17 16.96
N THR A 132 -14.12 13.47 18.01
CA THR A 132 -12.97 12.65 18.43
C THR A 132 -13.20 12.06 19.82
N LEU A 133 -13.03 10.75 19.95
CA LEU A 133 -12.91 10.06 21.23
C LEU A 133 -11.50 9.51 21.36
N ASN A 134 -10.75 9.99 22.35
CA ASN A 134 -9.46 9.43 22.71
C ASN A 134 -9.61 8.63 24.00
N ILE A 135 -9.22 7.37 24.00
CA ILE A 135 -9.29 6.50 25.15
C ILE A 135 -7.88 6.18 25.64
N ASN A 136 -7.71 6.36 26.94
CA ASN A 136 -6.53 6.01 27.71
C ASN A 136 -5.21 6.58 27.15
N THR A 137 -5.09 7.91 27.20
CA THR A 137 -3.85 8.60 26.81
C THR A 137 -2.69 8.44 27.80
N SER A 138 -2.89 7.78 28.95
CA SER A 138 -1.84 7.55 29.95
C SER A 138 -0.96 6.35 29.59
N THR A 139 0.31 6.39 29.99
CA THR A 139 1.26 5.27 29.90
C THR A 139 1.43 4.53 31.23
N THR A 140 0.72 4.96 32.28
CA THR A 140 0.72 4.34 33.61
C THR A 140 -0.71 4.06 34.05
N ASN A 141 -0.94 2.96 34.77
CA ASN A 141 -2.27 2.53 35.23
C ASN A 141 -3.27 2.39 34.07
N ALA A 142 -2.88 1.60 33.06
CA ALA A 142 -3.77 1.23 31.97
C ALA A 142 -5.07 0.61 32.53
N PRO A 143 -6.24 0.92 31.95
CA PRO A 143 -7.46 0.20 32.25
C PRO A 143 -7.32 -1.27 31.87
N ARG A 144 -8.21 -2.13 32.39
CA ARG A 144 -8.30 -3.50 31.89
C ARG A 144 -8.55 -3.47 30.39
N ASP A 145 -9.62 -2.81 29.96
CA ASP A 145 -9.92 -2.60 28.55
C ASP A 145 -9.99 -1.13 28.20
N GLY A 146 -9.63 -0.76 26.96
CA GLY A 146 -9.84 0.59 26.48
C GLY A 146 -11.34 0.91 26.42
N LEU A 147 -12.04 0.25 25.51
CA LEU A 147 -13.48 0.31 25.33
C LEU A 147 -14.09 -1.07 25.61
N ASP A 148 -15.06 -1.13 26.51
CA ASP A 148 -15.78 -2.34 26.86
C ASP A 148 -17.26 -2.19 26.48
N ILE A 149 -17.68 -2.95 25.45
CA ILE A 149 -19.04 -2.98 24.92
C ILE A 149 -19.73 -4.23 25.45
N ASN A 150 -20.42 -4.13 26.60
CA ASN A 150 -21.18 -5.26 27.14
C ASN A 150 -22.51 -5.45 26.39
N ARG A 151 -23.22 -6.52 26.71
CA ARG A 151 -24.55 -6.84 26.13
C ARG A 151 -25.53 -5.67 26.22
N TYR A 152 -26.45 -5.64 25.25
CA TYR A 152 -27.44 -4.58 25.07
C TYR A 152 -26.78 -3.21 24.88
N SER A 153 -25.66 -3.16 24.17
CA SER A 153 -24.98 -1.91 23.91
C SER A 153 -24.62 -1.80 22.43
N SER A 154 -24.50 -0.58 21.94
CA SER A 154 -23.94 -0.35 20.61
C SER A 154 -23.04 0.87 20.56
N VAL A 155 -22.04 0.77 19.70
CA VAL A 155 -21.12 1.86 19.41
C VAL A 155 -21.16 2.17 17.92
N THR A 156 -21.32 3.44 17.59
CA THR A 156 -21.23 3.95 16.21
C THR A 156 -20.16 5.01 16.10
N VAL A 157 -19.21 4.82 15.18
CA VAL A 157 -18.20 5.83 14.80
C VAL A 157 -18.59 6.42 13.45
N GLY A 158 -18.90 7.71 13.41
CA GLY A 158 -19.37 8.41 12.21
C GLY A 158 -18.27 8.65 11.15
N PRO A 159 -18.64 9.04 9.91
CA PRO A 159 -17.72 9.06 8.76
C PRO A 159 -16.47 9.96 8.88
N MET A 160 -16.57 11.03 9.66
CA MET A 160 -15.46 11.97 9.91
C MET A 160 -14.91 11.84 11.34
N ALA A 161 -15.39 10.85 12.08
CA ALA A 161 -15.04 10.67 13.47
C ALA A 161 -13.74 9.88 13.63
N VAL A 162 -13.08 10.11 14.75
CA VAL A 162 -11.89 9.36 15.15
C VAL A 162 -12.13 8.77 16.54
N LEU A 163 -12.04 7.44 16.64
CA LEU A 163 -11.92 6.72 17.91
C LEU A 163 -10.48 6.22 18.02
N SER A 164 -9.70 6.82 18.91
CA SER A 164 -8.31 6.44 19.16
C SER A 164 -8.20 5.78 20.52
N ILE A 165 -7.58 4.61 20.60
CA ILE A 165 -7.35 3.87 21.85
C ILE A 165 -5.86 3.61 22.01
N LEU A 166 -5.32 4.04 23.15
CA LEU A 166 -3.91 3.90 23.49
C LEU A 166 -3.75 3.03 24.75
N ASN A 167 -2.68 2.24 24.82
CA ASN A 167 -2.16 1.59 26.06
C ASN A 167 -3.16 0.80 26.94
N ALA A 168 -4.12 0.05 26.39
CA ALA A 168 -4.99 -0.81 27.21
C ALA A 168 -4.20 -1.94 27.90
N GLY A 169 -4.75 -2.52 28.98
CA GLY A 169 -4.09 -3.58 29.76
C GLY A 169 -4.32 -4.99 29.23
N GLU A 170 -5.53 -5.30 28.77
CA GLU A 170 -5.98 -6.61 28.27
C GLU A 170 -6.45 -6.52 26.82
N TYR A 171 -7.50 -5.75 26.53
CA TYR A 171 -7.96 -5.47 25.14
C TYR A 171 -8.15 -3.98 24.89
N ALA A 172 -7.83 -3.51 23.67
CA ALA A 172 -8.17 -2.16 23.27
C ALA A 172 -9.69 -1.99 23.16
N ILE A 173 -10.37 -2.97 22.55
CA ILE A 173 -11.82 -3.06 22.52
C ILE A 173 -12.25 -4.48 22.90
N GLU A 174 -12.98 -4.63 24.00
CA GLU A 174 -13.72 -5.85 24.33
C GLU A 174 -15.18 -5.70 23.87
N ILE A 175 -15.68 -6.68 23.12
CA ILE A 175 -16.97 -6.62 22.45
C ILE A 175 -17.82 -7.83 22.83
N SER A 176 -19.02 -7.54 23.33
CA SER A 176 -20.09 -8.51 23.54
C SER A 176 -21.36 -8.16 22.76
N ASP A 177 -21.33 -7.09 21.95
CA ASP A 177 -22.47 -6.62 21.17
C ASP A 177 -22.04 -5.81 19.91
N ASP A 178 -22.85 -4.87 19.43
CA ASP A 178 -22.64 -4.21 18.13
C ASP A 178 -21.59 -3.08 18.13
N LEU A 179 -20.72 -3.11 17.12
CA LEU A 179 -19.82 -2.00 16.77
C LEU A 179 -19.94 -1.70 15.29
N THR A 180 -20.31 -0.47 14.94
CA THR A 180 -20.33 0.00 13.55
C THR A 180 -19.36 1.16 13.36
N ASN A 181 -18.38 0.99 12.47
CA ASN A 181 -17.42 2.01 12.12
C ASN A 181 -17.65 2.55 10.70
N PHE A 182 -17.86 3.85 10.55
CA PHE A 182 -17.80 4.56 9.27
C PHE A 182 -16.60 5.50 9.17
N GLY A 183 -15.94 5.79 10.30
CA GLY A 183 -14.84 6.74 10.41
C GLY A 183 -13.49 6.03 10.56
N SER A 184 -12.67 6.53 11.48
CA SER A 184 -11.35 5.96 11.77
C SER A 184 -11.30 5.42 13.19
N ILE A 185 -10.96 4.14 13.33
CA ILE A 185 -10.57 3.53 14.61
C ILE A 185 -9.07 3.31 14.56
N VAL A 186 -8.35 3.90 15.53
CA VAL A 186 -6.90 3.76 15.65
C VAL A 186 -6.58 3.11 16.98
N ILE A 187 -5.91 1.98 16.95
CA ILE A 187 -5.52 1.21 18.13
C ILE A 187 -4.00 1.11 18.14
N THR A 188 -3.39 1.65 19.21
CA THR A 188 -1.96 1.52 19.45
C THR A 188 -1.73 1.14 20.91
N SER A 189 -1.51 -0.14 21.18
CA SER A 189 -1.41 -0.63 22.56
C SER A 189 -0.31 -1.68 22.72
N PRO A 190 0.90 -1.29 23.19
CA PRO A 190 2.09 -2.14 23.19
C PRO A 190 2.03 -3.39 24.09
N VAL A 191 0.96 -3.57 24.86
CA VAL A 191 0.87 -4.62 25.90
C VAL A 191 -0.43 -5.44 25.86
N SER A 192 -1.38 -5.11 24.98
CA SER A 192 -2.72 -5.72 24.97
C SER A 192 -3.08 -6.39 23.65
N GLY A 193 -4.19 -7.12 23.64
CA GLY A 193 -4.93 -7.44 22.42
C GLY A 193 -5.60 -6.19 21.84
N GLY A 194 -5.92 -6.20 20.55
CA GLY A 194 -6.66 -5.14 19.87
C GLY A 194 -8.15 -5.29 20.11
N ILE A 195 -8.86 -5.89 19.16
CA ILE A 195 -10.30 -6.16 19.23
C ILE A 195 -10.51 -7.60 19.69
N ALA A 196 -11.25 -7.79 20.78
CA ALA A 196 -11.66 -9.11 21.23
C ALA A 196 -13.18 -9.21 21.32
N ALA A 197 -13.74 -10.20 20.62
CA ALA A 197 -15.13 -10.60 20.77
C ALA A 197 -15.20 -11.86 21.64
N SER A 198 -15.37 -11.65 22.96
CA SER A 198 -15.38 -12.71 23.98
C SER A 198 -16.80 -13.05 24.47
N GLY A 199 -17.76 -12.13 24.26
CA GLY A 199 -19.19 -12.31 24.54
C GLY A 199 -20.04 -12.21 23.27
N GLY A 200 -21.37 -12.28 23.42
CA GLY A 200 -22.29 -12.11 22.29
C GLY A 200 -23.71 -12.57 22.57
N VAL A 201 -24.68 -11.92 21.93
CA VAL A 201 -26.01 -12.48 21.67
C VAL A 201 -26.10 -12.91 20.21
N ASN A 202 -27.05 -13.78 19.87
CA ASN A 202 -27.27 -14.14 18.47
C ASN A 202 -27.69 -12.88 17.71
N ASN A 203 -26.88 -12.49 16.71
CA ASN A 203 -27.01 -11.35 15.79
C ASN A 203 -26.10 -10.13 16.04
N SER A 204 -25.29 -10.10 17.11
CA SER A 204 -24.33 -9.00 17.28
C SER A 204 -23.24 -9.05 16.19
N LEU A 205 -22.81 -7.88 15.72
CA LEU A 205 -21.92 -7.74 14.57
C LEU A 205 -20.91 -6.60 14.76
N ILE A 206 -19.66 -6.88 14.36
CA ILE A 206 -18.65 -5.84 14.17
C ILE A 206 -18.64 -5.48 12.68
N THR A 207 -19.05 -4.26 12.33
CA THR A 207 -19.07 -3.79 10.94
C THR A 207 -18.08 -2.66 10.76
N ASN A 208 -17.09 -2.86 9.89
CA ASN A 208 -16.18 -1.81 9.46
C ASN A 208 -16.52 -1.33 8.04
N ASN A 209 -17.02 -0.12 7.90
CA ASN A 209 -17.21 0.59 6.63
C ASN A 209 -16.19 1.73 6.45
N GLY A 210 -15.38 2.01 7.47
CA GLY A 210 -14.33 3.04 7.48
C GLY A 210 -12.93 2.42 7.52
N SER A 211 -12.06 2.97 8.35
CA SER A 211 -10.71 2.44 8.59
C SER A 211 -10.54 1.94 10.02
N ILE A 212 -9.90 0.77 10.19
CA ILE A 212 -9.36 0.31 11.46
C ILE A 212 -7.85 0.09 11.27
N THR A 213 -7.04 0.83 12.04
CA THR A 213 -5.59 0.66 12.05
C THR A 213 -5.15 0.16 13.42
N MET A 214 -4.41 -0.94 13.44
CA MET A 214 -3.96 -1.60 14.66
C MET A 214 -2.44 -1.76 14.61
N SER A 215 -1.73 -1.24 15.61
CA SER A 215 -0.26 -1.30 15.64
C SER A 215 0.31 -1.56 17.04
N GLY A 216 1.44 -2.27 17.07
CA GLY A 216 2.18 -2.56 18.29
C GLY A 216 1.49 -3.56 19.23
N LEU A 217 0.47 -4.28 18.77
CA LEU A 217 -0.30 -5.20 19.60
C LEU A 217 0.37 -6.57 19.72
N ASN A 218 0.08 -7.30 20.79
CA ASN A 218 0.44 -8.73 20.87
C ASN A 218 -0.51 -9.62 20.08
N LYS A 219 -1.75 -9.18 19.88
CA LYS A 219 -2.77 -9.82 19.04
C LYS A 219 -3.67 -8.73 18.51
N ALA A 220 -3.99 -8.75 17.22
CA ALA A 220 -4.80 -7.70 16.61
C ALA A 220 -6.29 -7.94 16.82
N ILE A 221 -6.78 -9.13 16.45
CA ILE A 221 -8.20 -9.49 16.52
C ILE A 221 -8.36 -10.91 17.06
N GLU A 222 -9.25 -11.07 18.03
CA GLU A 222 -9.67 -12.37 18.55
C GLU A 222 -11.20 -12.50 18.51
N LEU A 223 -11.72 -13.37 17.63
CA LEU A 223 -13.14 -13.72 17.59
C LEU A 223 -13.34 -15.05 18.29
N ASN A 224 -13.79 -15.02 19.55
CA ASN A 224 -13.95 -16.18 20.42
C ASN A 224 -15.43 -16.48 20.75
N SER A 225 -16.36 -15.85 20.04
CA SER A 225 -17.80 -15.92 20.29
C SER A 225 -18.58 -16.13 18.98
N VAL A 226 -19.91 -15.96 18.99
CA VAL A 226 -20.73 -16.02 17.75
C VAL A 226 -20.70 -14.73 16.95
N ILE A 227 -20.04 -13.67 17.46
CA ILE A 227 -19.96 -12.37 16.79
C ILE A 227 -19.06 -12.49 15.57
N SER A 228 -19.59 -12.05 14.42
CA SER A 228 -18.82 -11.97 13.18
C SER A 228 -18.26 -10.56 12.98
N LEU A 229 -17.18 -10.46 12.24
CA LEU A 229 -16.61 -9.20 11.78
C LEU A 229 -16.78 -9.08 10.27
N VAL A 230 -17.44 -8.02 9.82
CA VAL A 230 -17.60 -7.70 8.40
C VAL A 230 -16.79 -6.46 8.09
N ASN A 231 -15.76 -6.61 7.28
CA ASN A 231 -14.94 -5.52 6.78
C ASN A 231 -15.37 -5.12 5.37
N ASN A 232 -16.06 -4.00 5.20
CA ASN A 232 -16.35 -3.35 3.92
C ASN A 232 -15.40 -2.19 3.61
N GLY A 233 -14.62 -1.73 4.61
CA GLY A 233 -13.64 -0.66 4.48
C GLY A 233 -12.21 -1.18 4.48
N THR A 234 -11.33 -0.55 5.25
CA THR A 234 -9.93 -0.95 5.37
C THR A 234 -9.62 -1.41 6.80
N ILE A 235 -8.96 -2.55 6.93
CA ILE A 235 -8.31 -3.00 8.17
C ILE A 235 -6.83 -3.16 7.90
N THR A 236 -5.99 -2.48 8.67
CA THR A 236 -4.53 -2.59 8.60
C THR A 236 -3.98 -3.08 9.93
N ILE A 237 -3.25 -4.20 9.91
CA ILE A 237 -2.69 -4.85 11.10
C ILE A 237 -1.16 -4.77 11.08
N SER A 238 -0.55 -4.24 12.13
CA SER A 238 0.89 -4.21 12.32
C SER A 238 1.22 -4.66 13.74
N ALA A 239 0.81 -5.89 14.07
CA ALA A 239 1.03 -6.50 15.37
C ALA A 239 2.44 -7.11 15.47
N LEU A 240 2.88 -7.37 16.69
CA LEU A 240 4.24 -7.79 17.03
C LEU A 240 4.43 -9.32 17.04
N SER A 241 3.37 -10.10 16.82
CA SER A 241 3.34 -11.54 17.12
C SER A 241 3.18 -12.45 15.90
N GLU A 242 3.28 -13.76 16.12
CA GLU A 242 3.03 -14.80 15.11
C GLU A 242 1.55 -15.24 15.04
N SER A 243 0.59 -14.61 15.73
CA SER A 243 -0.84 -14.99 15.70
C SER A 243 -1.74 -13.80 15.93
N ASP A 244 -1.86 -12.95 14.91
CA ASP A 244 -2.44 -11.62 15.03
C ASP A 244 -3.96 -11.61 14.81
N LEU A 245 -4.48 -12.49 13.95
CA LEU A 245 -5.91 -12.69 13.75
C LEU A 245 -6.28 -14.15 14.09
N ILE A 246 -7.07 -14.31 15.16
CA ILE A 246 -7.56 -15.60 15.65
C ILE A 246 -9.09 -15.63 15.54
N ILE A 247 -9.63 -16.65 14.86
CA ILE A 247 -11.07 -16.80 14.63
C ILE A 247 -11.52 -18.18 15.14
N ASN A 248 -11.84 -18.25 16.42
CA ASN A 248 -12.33 -19.47 17.09
C ASN A 248 -13.87 -19.58 17.05
N GLY A 249 -14.57 -18.49 16.74
CA GLY A 249 -16.01 -18.44 16.54
C GLY A 249 -16.42 -17.25 15.69
N GLY A 250 -17.65 -17.31 15.15
CA GLY A 250 -18.13 -16.36 14.14
C GLY A 250 -17.35 -16.48 12.82
N ASP A 251 -17.59 -15.53 11.93
CA ASP A 251 -16.85 -15.38 10.67
C ASP A 251 -16.12 -14.04 10.64
N PHE A 252 -14.92 -14.02 10.03
CA PHE A 252 -14.33 -12.79 9.51
C PHE A 252 -14.64 -12.71 8.02
N ILE A 253 -15.45 -11.75 7.62
CA ILE A 253 -15.83 -11.52 6.22
C ILE A 253 -15.14 -10.26 5.71
N ASN A 254 -14.19 -10.40 4.81
CA ASN A 254 -13.50 -9.31 4.17
C ASN A 254 -14.13 -8.98 2.80
N ASN A 255 -14.91 -7.90 2.71
CA ASN A 255 -15.42 -7.34 1.46
C ASN A 255 -14.61 -6.11 0.98
N GLY A 256 -13.81 -5.50 1.85
CA GLY A 256 -12.94 -4.37 1.56
C GLY A 256 -11.46 -4.78 1.51
N THR A 257 -10.59 -3.96 2.09
CA THR A 257 -9.15 -4.21 2.16
C THR A 257 -8.75 -4.77 3.52
N LEU A 258 -8.09 -5.93 3.52
CA LEU A 258 -7.34 -6.46 4.65
C LEU A 258 -5.84 -6.33 4.34
N GLY A 259 -5.14 -5.50 5.09
CA GLY A 259 -3.72 -5.29 4.88
C GLY A 259 -2.89 -5.26 6.15
N GLY A 260 -1.60 -4.98 5.98
CA GLY A 260 -0.64 -5.03 7.08
C GLY A 260 0.18 -6.32 7.11
N SER A 261 0.89 -6.55 8.20
CA SER A 261 1.78 -7.69 8.41
C SER A 261 1.31 -8.55 9.57
N GLY A 262 1.69 -9.82 9.55
CA GLY A 262 1.37 -10.71 10.67
C GLY A 262 0.98 -12.12 10.25
N THR A 263 0.49 -12.89 11.21
CA THR A 263 -0.11 -14.20 10.92
C THR A 263 -1.62 -14.17 11.13
N ILE A 264 -2.33 -14.80 10.20
CA ILE A 264 -3.78 -14.88 10.13
C ILE A 264 -4.19 -16.35 10.11
N GLU A 265 -5.04 -16.76 11.05
CA GLU A 265 -5.73 -18.04 10.97
C GLU A 265 -6.79 -17.99 9.86
N THR A 266 -6.78 -18.99 8.97
CA THR A 266 -7.67 -19.03 7.80
C THR A 266 -9.04 -19.65 8.10
N ALA A 267 -9.17 -20.35 9.23
CA ALA A 267 -10.45 -20.93 9.64
C ALA A 267 -11.50 -19.82 9.81
N ASN A 268 -12.61 -19.92 9.09
CA ASN A 268 -13.70 -18.93 9.07
C ASN A 268 -13.28 -17.51 8.61
N LEU A 269 -12.15 -17.41 7.89
CA LEU A 269 -11.83 -16.23 7.10
C LEU A 269 -12.47 -16.38 5.72
N ILE A 270 -13.34 -15.44 5.38
CA ILE A 270 -14.07 -15.41 4.12
C ILE A 270 -13.70 -14.13 3.38
N HIS A 271 -13.22 -14.26 2.15
CA HIS A 271 -13.01 -13.12 1.28
C HIS A 271 -14.21 -12.98 0.34
N GLY A 272 -14.87 -11.81 0.39
CA GLY A 272 -15.90 -11.44 -0.57
C GLY A 272 -15.29 -11.16 -1.93
N ALA A 273 -16.04 -11.43 -3.00
CA ALA A 273 -15.63 -11.09 -4.35
C ALA A 273 -15.41 -9.57 -4.49
N GLY A 274 -14.29 -9.18 -5.08
CA GLY A 274 -13.85 -7.79 -5.21
C GLY A 274 -13.13 -7.24 -3.98
N SER A 275 -12.91 -8.04 -2.94
CA SER A 275 -12.09 -7.65 -1.79
C SER A 275 -10.60 -7.62 -2.13
N THR A 276 -9.81 -6.96 -1.28
CA THR A 276 -8.36 -6.80 -1.46
C THR A 276 -7.60 -7.35 -0.25
N ILE A 277 -6.49 -8.03 -0.53
CA ILE A 277 -5.45 -8.37 0.44
C ILE A 277 -4.18 -7.59 0.07
N ALA A 278 -3.65 -6.79 0.99
CA ALA A 278 -2.50 -5.90 0.76
C ALA A 278 -1.45 -6.05 1.88
N PRO A 279 -0.45 -6.93 1.73
CA PRO A 279 0.59 -7.10 2.75
C PRO A 279 1.32 -5.81 3.12
N GLY A 280 1.76 -5.71 4.38
CA GLY A 280 2.61 -4.66 4.94
C GLY A 280 1.95 -3.33 5.32
N THR A 281 2.74 -2.48 5.99
CA THR A 281 2.75 -1.04 5.73
C THR A 281 3.75 -0.86 4.60
N SER A 282 3.32 -1.26 3.41
CA SER A 282 4.10 -1.79 2.30
C SER A 282 5.52 -1.20 2.13
N PRO A 283 6.55 -2.06 1.86
CA PRO A 283 6.44 -3.51 1.71
C PRO A 283 6.35 -4.30 3.04
N GLY A 284 5.73 -5.48 3.04
CA GLY A 284 5.55 -6.35 4.20
C GLY A 284 5.03 -7.77 3.89
N LYS A 285 4.85 -8.57 4.95
CA LYS A 285 4.53 -10.00 4.85
C LYS A 285 3.32 -10.40 5.67
N ILE A 286 2.37 -11.10 5.04
CA ILE A 286 1.27 -11.79 5.71
C ILE A 286 1.49 -13.30 5.65
N ILE A 287 1.27 -13.98 6.77
CA ILE A 287 1.30 -15.44 6.89
C ILE A 287 -0.12 -15.93 7.11
N PHE A 288 -0.62 -16.79 6.24
CA PHE A 288 -1.90 -17.47 6.41
C PHE A 288 -1.67 -18.87 6.96
N ASN A 289 -2.25 -19.17 8.12
CA ASN A 289 -2.16 -20.49 8.73
C ASN A 289 -3.36 -21.35 8.28
N GLY A 290 -3.14 -22.19 7.27
CA GLY A 290 -4.15 -23.05 6.63
C GLY A 290 -4.31 -22.74 5.14
N ASP A 291 -5.40 -23.23 4.53
CA ASP A 291 -5.70 -23.05 3.10
C ASP A 291 -6.20 -21.63 2.82
N LEU A 292 -5.80 -21.04 1.69
CA LEU A 292 -6.20 -19.70 1.27
C LEU A 292 -6.92 -19.73 -0.07
N ASP A 293 -8.18 -19.29 -0.08
CA ASP A 293 -8.95 -19.08 -1.30
C ASP A 293 -8.94 -17.60 -1.70
N LEU A 294 -8.33 -17.30 -2.85
CA LEU A 294 -8.26 -15.96 -3.43
C LEU A 294 -9.26 -15.77 -4.58
N SER A 295 -10.28 -16.62 -4.69
CA SER A 295 -11.23 -16.52 -5.78
C SER A 295 -11.99 -15.19 -5.79
N GLY A 296 -11.85 -14.43 -6.88
CA GLY A 296 -12.41 -13.07 -7.00
C GLY A 296 -11.75 -12.02 -6.12
N VAL A 297 -10.60 -12.31 -5.49
CA VAL A 297 -9.85 -11.40 -4.62
C VAL A 297 -8.75 -10.67 -5.40
N THR A 298 -8.52 -9.40 -5.07
CA THR A 298 -7.32 -8.68 -5.52
C THR A 298 -6.20 -8.87 -4.51
N LEU A 299 -5.09 -9.47 -4.92
CA LEU A 299 -3.83 -9.43 -4.19
C LEU A 299 -3.05 -8.21 -4.64
N ASP A 300 -2.85 -7.25 -3.75
CA ASP A 300 -2.07 -6.04 -3.99
C ASP A 300 -0.65 -6.26 -3.46
N ILE A 301 0.35 -6.09 -4.32
CA ILE A 301 1.76 -6.33 -4.00
C ILE A 301 2.56 -5.08 -4.35
N GLU A 302 3.16 -4.47 -3.34
CA GLU A 302 4.12 -3.39 -3.52
C GLU A 302 5.54 -3.94 -3.74
N ILE A 303 6.29 -3.32 -4.66
CA ILE A 303 7.69 -3.62 -4.96
C ILE A 303 8.52 -2.34 -4.91
N ASP A 304 9.30 -2.17 -3.85
CA ASP A 304 10.19 -1.02 -3.60
C ASP A 304 11.68 -1.37 -3.68
N GLY A 305 12.03 -2.65 -3.78
CA GLY A 305 13.38 -3.14 -3.96
C GLY A 305 13.44 -4.57 -4.48
N GLY A 306 14.64 -5.03 -4.82
CA GLY A 306 14.83 -6.21 -5.68
C GLY A 306 15.07 -7.57 -5.01
N SER A 307 15.18 -7.70 -3.68
CA SER A 307 15.77 -8.95 -3.12
C SER A 307 15.12 -9.56 -1.88
N ASN A 308 14.55 -8.77 -0.96
CA ASN A 308 14.10 -9.27 0.33
C ASN A 308 12.57 -9.29 0.46
N ALA A 309 11.96 -10.48 0.40
CA ALA A 309 10.52 -10.63 0.59
C ALA A 309 10.05 -10.16 1.97
N GLY A 310 9.01 -9.33 1.99
CA GLY A 310 8.45 -8.68 3.19
C GLY A 310 9.25 -7.49 3.72
N ILE A 311 10.28 -7.03 2.98
CA ILE A 311 11.07 -5.83 3.30
C ILE A 311 11.17 -4.94 2.06
N ASP A 312 11.61 -5.50 0.95
CA ASP A 312 11.77 -4.80 -0.33
C ASP A 312 10.53 -4.95 -1.22
N TYR A 313 9.75 -6.01 -1.03
CA TYR A 313 8.50 -6.24 -1.75
C TYR A 313 7.52 -7.07 -0.92
N ASP A 314 6.23 -6.93 -1.19
CA ASP A 314 5.18 -7.64 -0.49
C ASP A 314 5.21 -9.15 -0.76
N GLN A 315 4.90 -9.94 0.27
CA GLN A 315 4.76 -11.39 0.12
C GLN A 315 3.62 -11.93 0.99
N ILE A 316 2.86 -12.87 0.44
CA ILE A 316 2.04 -13.79 1.24
C ILE A 316 2.73 -15.15 1.38
N LYS A 317 2.68 -15.69 2.60
CA LYS A 317 3.08 -17.06 2.90
C LYS A 317 1.85 -17.83 3.37
N VAL A 318 1.65 -19.04 2.87
CA VAL A 318 0.47 -19.86 3.18
C VAL A 318 0.93 -21.22 3.71
N ASN A 319 0.47 -21.62 4.89
CA ASN A 319 0.82 -22.92 5.49
C ASN A 319 -0.10 -24.08 5.03
N GLY A 320 -1.03 -23.81 4.12
CA GLY A 320 -1.85 -24.78 3.39
C GLY A 320 -1.74 -24.58 1.87
N THR A 321 -2.78 -24.96 1.14
CA THR A 321 -2.95 -24.78 -0.31
C THR A 321 -3.42 -23.37 -0.67
N VAL A 322 -3.26 -22.98 -1.94
CA VAL A 322 -3.75 -21.69 -2.47
C VAL A 322 -4.64 -21.94 -3.68
N ASN A 323 -5.78 -21.26 -3.75
CA ASN A 323 -6.63 -21.19 -4.94
C ASN A 323 -6.58 -19.78 -5.55
N LEU A 324 -6.20 -19.66 -6.83
CA LEU A 324 -6.10 -18.40 -7.55
C LEU A 324 -7.19 -18.18 -8.61
N ASP A 325 -8.13 -19.11 -8.76
CA ASP A 325 -9.16 -19.03 -9.79
C ASP A 325 -9.98 -17.73 -9.68
N GLY A 326 -9.90 -16.84 -10.69
CA GLY A 326 -10.60 -15.55 -10.64
C GLY A 326 -9.90 -14.46 -9.82
N ALA A 327 -8.70 -14.72 -9.29
CA ALA A 327 -7.92 -13.74 -8.54
C ALA A 327 -7.31 -12.68 -9.46
N THR A 328 -7.16 -11.45 -8.96
CA THR A 328 -6.44 -10.35 -9.63
C THR A 328 -5.15 -10.06 -8.86
N LEU A 329 -4.04 -9.86 -9.56
CA LEU A 329 -2.80 -9.32 -9.02
C LEU A 329 -2.71 -7.84 -9.41
N SER A 330 -2.62 -6.98 -8.40
CA SER A 330 -2.27 -5.57 -8.53
C SER A 330 -0.80 -5.40 -8.11
N LEU A 331 -0.06 -4.58 -8.85
CA LEU A 331 1.35 -4.29 -8.59
C LEU A 331 1.51 -2.78 -8.42
N ASP A 332 2.12 -2.37 -7.31
CA ASP A 332 2.49 -0.97 -7.03
C ASP A 332 3.95 -0.91 -6.55
N GLY A 333 4.45 0.30 -6.30
CA GLY A 333 5.76 0.55 -5.71
C GLY A 333 6.67 1.42 -6.56
N SER A 334 7.80 1.77 -5.97
CA SER A 334 8.79 2.72 -6.49
C SER A 334 9.96 2.06 -7.20
N TYR A 335 10.11 0.74 -7.11
CA TYR A 335 11.17 0.02 -7.80
C TYR A 335 10.95 0.07 -9.32
N SER A 336 12.04 0.18 -10.08
CA SER A 336 12.03 0.03 -11.53
C SER A 336 12.65 -1.32 -11.88
N PRO A 337 11.86 -2.37 -12.12
CA PRO A 337 12.40 -3.70 -12.39
C PRO A 337 13.34 -3.72 -13.59
N ILE A 338 14.43 -4.46 -13.48
CA ILE A 338 15.32 -4.78 -14.59
C ILE A 338 14.92 -6.14 -15.20
N PRO A 339 15.14 -6.36 -16.50
CA PRO A 339 14.90 -7.65 -17.11
C PRO A 339 15.63 -8.77 -16.36
N SER A 340 14.90 -9.84 -16.02
CA SER A 340 15.35 -10.98 -15.19
C SER A 340 15.17 -10.84 -13.67
N ASP A 341 14.62 -9.73 -13.17
CA ASP A 341 14.17 -9.70 -11.78
C ASP A 341 13.06 -10.72 -11.53
N VAL A 342 13.15 -11.42 -10.41
CA VAL A 342 12.18 -12.46 -10.02
C VAL A 342 11.71 -12.21 -8.60
N PHE A 343 10.42 -11.89 -8.46
CA PHE A 343 9.76 -11.63 -7.18
C PHE A 343 8.93 -12.84 -6.78
N THR A 344 9.25 -13.47 -5.66
CA THR A 344 8.43 -14.57 -5.14
C THR A 344 7.32 -14.00 -4.27
N ILE A 345 6.14 -13.76 -4.85
CA ILE A 345 5.04 -13.06 -4.18
C ILE A 345 4.14 -14.00 -3.36
N ILE A 346 4.12 -15.30 -3.68
CA ILE A 346 3.43 -16.33 -2.91
C ILE A 346 4.38 -17.49 -2.61
N THR A 347 4.42 -17.89 -1.35
CA THR A 347 4.96 -19.18 -0.91
C THR A 347 3.87 -19.99 -0.22
N SER A 348 3.82 -21.29 -0.48
CA SER A 348 2.80 -22.19 0.04
C SER A 348 3.44 -23.46 0.61
N ALA A 349 2.84 -24.08 1.62
CA ALA A 349 3.21 -25.44 2.06
C ALA A 349 2.50 -26.51 1.23
N GLY A 350 1.36 -26.17 0.61
CA GLY A 350 0.60 -27.00 -0.32
C GLY A 350 0.75 -26.55 -1.77
N VAL A 351 -0.11 -27.10 -2.63
CA VAL A 351 -0.15 -26.75 -4.05
C VAL A 351 -0.83 -25.39 -4.25
N ILE A 352 -0.29 -24.60 -5.17
CA ILE A 352 -0.95 -23.40 -5.70
C ILE A 352 -1.75 -23.82 -6.95
N ASN A 353 -3.07 -23.69 -6.89
CA ASN A 353 -3.99 -24.01 -7.99
C ASN A 353 -4.32 -22.75 -8.79
N GLY A 354 -4.29 -22.86 -10.12
CA GLY A 354 -4.62 -21.76 -11.03
C GLY A 354 -3.48 -20.76 -11.22
N LYS A 355 -3.81 -19.65 -11.87
CA LYS A 355 -3.01 -18.44 -12.05
C LYS A 355 -3.93 -17.24 -11.83
N PHE A 356 -3.38 -16.04 -11.68
CA PHE A 356 -4.20 -14.83 -11.70
C PHE A 356 -4.89 -14.67 -13.06
N ASP A 357 -6.14 -14.24 -13.04
CA ASP A 357 -6.93 -13.91 -14.22
C ASP A 357 -6.55 -12.52 -14.78
N THR A 358 -6.00 -11.66 -13.94
CA THR A 358 -5.53 -10.32 -14.33
C THR A 358 -4.31 -9.95 -13.49
N PRO A 359 -3.18 -9.54 -14.11
CA PRO A 359 -2.86 -9.68 -15.53
C PRO A 359 -2.82 -11.15 -15.96
N LEU A 360 -3.12 -11.43 -17.24
CA LEU A 360 -2.95 -12.78 -17.80
C LEU A 360 -1.46 -13.11 -17.95
N GLU A 361 -1.12 -14.40 -17.95
CA GLU A 361 0.23 -14.88 -18.30
C GLU A 361 0.70 -14.26 -19.63
N GLY A 362 1.90 -13.66 -19.61
CA GLY A 362 2.53 -13.02 -20.76
C GLY A 362 1.96 -11.65 -21.13
N SER A 363 0.92 -11.16 -20.43
CA SER A 363 0.40 -9.82 -20.65
C SER A 363 1.29 -8.75 -20.01
N THR A 364 1.16 -7.52 -20.50
CA THR A 364 1.96 -6.39 -20.01
C THR A 364 1.27 -5.66 -18.86
N VAL A 365 2.07 -5.27 -17.87
CA VAL A 365 1.70 -4.37 -16.77
C VAL A 365 2.60 -3.16 -16.79
N THR A 366 2.13 -2.07 -16.18
CA THR A 366 2.96 -0.88 -15.96
C THR A 366 3.28 -0.78 -14.47
N LEU A 367 4.57 -0.81 -14.12
CA LEU A 367 5.06 -0.56 -12.77
C LEU A 367 6.09 0.57 -12.83
N ASN A 368 5.86 1.67 -12.10
CA ASN A 368 6.69 2.86 -12.13
C ASN A 368 7.06 3.33 -13.57
N ASN A 369 6.07 3.38 -14.45
CA ASN A 369 6.18 3.74 -15.87
C ASN A 369 7.00 2.77 -16.75
N ALA A 370 7.50 1.66 -16.21
CA ALA A 370 8.07 0.57 -16.99
C ALA A 370 6.97 -0.39 -17.45
N LEU A 371 6.90 -0.66 -18.76
CA LEU A 371 6.03 -1.69 -19.30
C LEU A 371 6.77 -3.03 -19.20
N LEU A 372 6.17 -4.00 -18.53
CA LEU A 372 6.80 -5.28 -18.22
C LEU A 372 5.85 -6.41 -18.58
N SER A 373 6.34 -7.50 -19.19
CA SER A 373 5.48 -8.68 -19.37
C SER A 373 5.54 -9.54 -18.11
N VAL A 374 4.37 -9.91 -17.60
CA VAL A 374 4.24 -10.74 -16.40
C VAL A 374 4.34 -12.21 -16.77
N HIS A 375 5.30 -12.90 -16.16
CA HIS A 375 5.41 -14.35 -16.26
C HIS A 375 5.21 -15.01 -14.91
N TYR A 376 4.21 -15.89 -14.81
CA TYR A 376 3.97 -16.72 -13.64
C TYR A 376 4.77 -18.01 -13.76
N THR A 377 5.89 -18.06 -13.06
CA THR A 377 6.76 -19.23 -13.06
C THR A 377 6.62 -20.02 -11.75
N SER A 378 6.49 -21.34 -11.88
CA SER A 378 6.53 -22.29 -10.78
C SER A 378 7.69 -23.25 -11.05
N SER A 379 8.92 -22.86 -10.69
CA SER A 379 10.02 -23.85 -10.61
C SER A 379 9.75 -24.91 -9.54
N ASP A 380 8.84 -24.58 -8.62
CA ASP A 380 8.28 -25.39 -7.54
C ASP A 380 6.76 -25.15 -7.55
N PRO A 381 5.90 -26.19 -7.55
CA PRO A 381 4.43 -26.03 -7.47
C PRO A 381 3.93 -25.29 -6.22
N ASN A 382 4.81 -25.08 -5.24
CA ASN A 382 4.51 -24.41 -3.97
C ASN A 382 4.98 -22.94 -3.93
N SER A 383 5.45 -22.39 -5.05
CA SER A 383 5.93 -21.02 -5.16
C SER A 383 5.41 -20.36 -6.42
N LEU A 384 4.79 -19.19 -6.27
CA LEU A 384 4.42 -18.34 -7.39
C LEU A 384 5.37 -17.16 -7.47
N ARG A 385 5.99 -17.01 -8.63
CA ARG A 385 6.93 -15.93 -8.91
C ARG A 385 6.43 -15.07 -10.06
N VAL A 386 6.64 -13.77 -9.93
CA VAL A 386 6.49 -12.80 -11.02
C VAL A 386 7.89 -12.49 -11.54
N ASN A 387 8.13 -12.81 -12.81
CA ASN A 387 9.31 -12.34 -13.53
C ASN A 387 8.87 -11.26 -14.51
N PHE A 388 9.70 -10.24 -14.65
CA PHE A 388 9.56 -9.20 -15.65
C PHE A 388 10.52 -9.45 -16.80
N SER A 389 9.97 -9.78 -17.97
CA SER A 389 10.72 -9.56 -19.21
C SER A 389 10.56 -8.10 -19.58
N GLY A 390 11.68 -7.45 -19.94
CA GLY A 390 11.61 -6.09 -20.44
C GLY A 390 10.74 -6.09 -21.69
N SER A 391 9.57 -5.47 -21.63
CA SER A 391 9.01 -4.93 -22.85
C SER A 391 9.71 -3.60 -23.04
N CYS A 392 10.66 -3.54 -23.97
CA CYS A 392 11.35 -2.30 -24.28
C CYS A 392 10.31 -1.27 -24.72
N SER A 393 9.89 -0.38 -23.82
CA SER A 393 9.24 0.88 -24.15
C SER A 393 10.21 2.02 -23.89
N CYS A 394 11.31 2.05 -24.63
CA CYS A 394 11.99 3.30 -24.93
C CYS A 394 11.17 4.01 -26.01
N ASN A 395 10.25 4.87 -25.59
CA ASN A 395 9.79 6.06 -26.31
C ASN A 395 9.82 5.99 -27.87
N GLY A 396 9.16 4.98 -28.45
CA GLY A 396 8.98 4.88 -29.91
C GLY A 396 10.22 4.53 -30.74
N VAL A 397 11.29 3.97 -30.16
CA VAL A 397 12.41 3.42 -30.94
C VAL A 397 12.74 2.01 -30.43
N LEU A 398 12.50 1.02 -31.28
CA LEU A 398 12.89 -0.38 -31.10
C LEU A 398 14.39 -0.44 -30.75
N ALA A 399 14.75 -1.04 -29.62
CA ALA A 399 16.16 -1.38 -29.35
C ALA A 399 16.58 -2.49 -30.35
N PRO A 400 17.75 -2.40 -31.00
CA PRO A 400 17.87 -2.89 -32.38
C PRO A 400 18.08 -4.41 -32.52
N CYS A 401 18.21 -5.15 -31.42
CA CYS A 401 18.72 -6.52 -31.48
C CYS A 401 17.90 -7.52 -30.67
N ASP A 402 16.80 -7.95 -31.26
CA ASP A 402 16.00 -9.09 -30.80
C ASP A 402 16.77 -10.41 -30.96
N GLY A 403 17.71 -10.69 -30.06
CA GLY A 403 18.38 -11.99 -29.95
C GLY A 403 19.44 -12.28 -31.02
N ILE A 404 19.85 -11.29 -31.81
CA ILE A 404 20.97 -11.38 -32.76
C ILE A 404 22.10 -10.47 -32.26
N ALA A 405 23.34 -10.96 -32.27
CA ALA A 405 24.49 -10.21 -31.79
C ALA A 405 24.86 -9.05 -32.75
N ASP A 406 25.31 -7.94 -32.18
CA ASP A 406 26.08 -6.89 -32.87
C ASP A 406 27.51 -7.45 -33.05
N SER A 407 27.87 -7.78 -34.30
CA SER A 407 29.05 -8.60 -34.61
C SER A 407 30.37 -7.83 -34.57
N ASP A 408 30.34 -6.51 -34.78
CA ASP A 408 31.52 -5.65 -34.80
C ASP A 408 31.51 -4.55 -33.73
N GLY A 409 30.37 -4.31 -33.07
CA GLY A 409 30.24 -3.49 -31.87
C GLY A 409 29.92 -2.02 -32.11
N ASP A 410 29.31 -1.68 -33.25
CA ASP A 410 29.01 -0.30 -33.63
C ASP A 410 27.64 0.24 -33.15
N GLY A 411 26.82 -0.63 -32.56
CA GLY A 411 25.51 -0.29 -32.02
C GLY A 411 24.34 -0.48 -33.00
N VAL A 412 24.57 -0.99 -34.21
CA VAL A 412 23.55 -1.51 -35.12
C VAL A 412 23.57 -3.04 -35.13
N CYS A 413 22.45 -3.64 -35.51
CA CYS A 413 22.26 -5.07 -35.36
C CYS A 413 22.64 -5.84 -36.61
N ALA A 414 23.21 -7.05 -36.50
CA ALA A 414 23.67 -7.81 -37.68
C ALA A 414 22.59 -8.14 -38.74
N HIS A 415 21.30 -8.07 -38.42
CA HIS A 415 20.24 -8.20 -39.43
C HIS A 415 19.92 -6.87 -40.15
N SER A 416 20.21 -5.76 -39.49
CA SER A 416 19.97 -4.39 -39.94
C SER A 416 21.23 -3.69 -40.44
N ASP A 417 22.38 -4.32 -40.20
CA ASP A 417 23.71 -3.97 -40.63
C ASP A 417 24.04 -4.74 -41.90
N CYS A 418 24.35 -4.01 -42.96
CA CYS A 418 24.72 -4.62 -44.23
C CYS A 418 26.22 -4.98 -44.27
N ASP A 419 27.02 -4.66 -43.23
CA ASP A 419 28.43 -5.03 -43.11
C ASP A 419 28.86 -5.40 -41.67
N ASP A 420 28.51 -6.61 -41.24
CA ASP A 420 28.76 -7.19 -39.91
C ASP A 420 30.25 -7.31 -39.45
N ASN A 421 31.23 -6.77 -40.19
CA ASN A 421 32.65 -6.88 -39.87
C ASN A 421 33.40 -5.55 -39.80
N ASP A 422 32.73 -4.41 -40.06
CA ASP A 422 33.35 -3.08 -40.04
C ASP A 422 32.60 -2.11 -39.11
N PRO A 423 33.10 -1.90 -37.88
CA PRO A 423 32.40 -1.11 -36.86
C PRO A 423 32.39 0.40 -37.12
N THR A 424 32.84 0.83 -38.30
CA THR A 424 32.68 2.20 -38.78
C THR A 424 31.42 2.39 -39.65
N VAL A 425 30.68 1.31 -39.94
CA VAL A 425 29.54 1.28 -40.85
C VAL A 425 28.20 1.13 -40.09
N THR A 426 27.71 2.23 -39.52
CA THR A 426 26.45 2.29 -38.72
C THR A 426 25.11 2.18 -39.51
N SER A 427 25.12 1.50 -40.67
CA SER A 427 24.06 1.13 -41.64
C SER A 427 22.73 1.91 -41.82
N GLN A 428 22.43 2.23 -43.09
CA GLN A 428 21.10 2.40 -43.72
C GLN A 428 21.22 2.15 -45.24
N PRO A 429 20.13 1.72 -45.94
CA PRO A 429 20.09 1.71 -47.40
C PRO A 429 20.48 3.09 -47.98
N GLY A 430 21.38 3.10 -48.96
CA GLY A 430 21.88 4.32 -49.58
C GLY A 430 23.22 4.86 -49.05
N ILE A 431 23.98 4.06 -48.31
CA ILE A 431 25.41 4.33 -48.02
C ILE A 431 26.28 3.70 -49.11
N ALA A 432 27.43 4.31 -49.40
CA ALA A 432 28.38 3.82 -50.38
C ALA A 432 28.99 2.47 -49.97
N CYS A 433 29.13 1.57 -50.92
CA CYS A 433 29.79 0.28 -50.81
C CYS A 433 30.63 0.02 -52.08
N ASP A 434 31.25 -1.16 -52.21
CA ASP A 434 31.98 -1.60 -53.40
C ASP A 434 31.49 -3.02 -53.76
N ASP A 435 30.74 -3.15 -54.86
CA ASP A 435 30.20 -4.44 -55.31
C ASP A 435 31.22 -5.24 -56.14
N ARG A 436 32.40 -4.66 -56.36
CA ARG A 436 33.51 -5.16 -57.17
C ARG A 436 33.15 -5.42 -58.63
N ASP A 437 32.03 -4.89 -59.12
CA ASP A 437 31.68 -4.88 -60.52
C ASP A 437 32.18 -3.57 -61.13
N ASN A 438 33.25 -3.67 -61.93
CA ASN A 438 33.85 -2.52 -62.62
C ASN A 438 32.93 -1.91 -63.70
N THR A 439 31.80 -2.55 -64.01
CA THR A 439 30.79 -2.01 -64.93
C THR A 439 29.70 -1.21 -64.22
N THR A 440 29.80 -0.99 -62.92
CA THR A 440 28.90 -0.16 -62.12
C THR A 440 29.66 0.98 -61.43
N LEU A 441 28.95 2.08 -61.14
CA LEU A 441 29.50 3.24 -60.46
C LEU A 441 28.58 3.72 -59.32
N ASN A 442 29.18 4.32 -58.30
CA ASN A 442 28.49 4.81 -57.10
C ASN A 442 27.71 3.69 -56.39
N ASP A 443 28.40 2.60 -56.04
CA ASP A 443 27.76 1.44 -55.44
C ASP A 443 27.19 1.79 -54.07
N MET A 444 25.95 1.38 -53.86
CA MET A 444 25.21 1.68 -52.65
C MET A 444 24.45 0.44 -52.19
N PHE A 445 24.35 0.23 -50.89
CA PHE A 445 23.52 -0.83 -50.35
C PHE A 445 22.04 -0.56 -50.63
N ASP A 446 21.34 -1.52 -51.23
CA ASP A 446 19.90 -1.48 -51.46
C ASP A 446 19.10 -1.85 -50.19
N ALA A 447 17.76 -1.81 -50.29
CA ALA A 447 16.87 -2.13 -49.18
C ALA A 447 16.93 -3.61 -48.71
N ASN A 448 17.64 -4.47 -49.45
CA ASN A 448 17.85 -5.88 -49.13
C ASN A 448 19.32 -6.18 -48.82
N CYS A 449 20.15 -5.15 -48.52
CA CYS A 449 21.59 -5.26 -48.26
C CYS A 449 22.41 -5.87 -49.42
N ASN A 450 21.95 -5.76 -50.68
CA ASN A 450 22.82 -6.01 -51.81
C ASN A 450 23.61 -4.73 -52.10
N CYS A 451 24.94 -4.83 -52.15
CA CYS A 451 25.74 -3.77 -52.73
C CYS A 451 25.56 -3.81 -54.25
N ALA A 452 25.07 -2.72 -54.82
CA ALA A 452 24.89 -2.60 -56.26
C ALA A 452 25.12 -1.14 -56.68
N GLY A 453 25.85 -0.93 -57.78
CA GLY A 453 26.01 0.40 -58.37
C GLY A 453 25.05 0.75 -59.49
N THR A 454 25.18 1.99 -59.93
CA THR A 454 24.49 2.49 -61.12
C THR A 454 25.17 1.90 -62.36
N PRO A 455 24.43 1.18 -63.24
CA PRO A 455 24.98 0.65 -64.48
C PRO A 455 25.67 1.72 -65.33
N THR A 456 26.88 1.42 -65.82
CA THR A 456 27.55 2.24 -66.83
C THR A 456 27.10 1.82 -68.24
N ALA A 457 27.66 2.46 -69.27
CA ALA A 457 27.48 2.01 -70.65
C ALA A 457 28.00 0.57 -70.88
N CYS A 458 28.84 0.07 -69.97
CA CYS A 458 29.54 -1.20 -70.10
C CYS A 458 28.84 -2.34 -69.34
N THR A 459 27.74 -2.06 -68.63
CA THR A 459 26.97 -3.09 -67.92
C THR A 459 26.41 -4.13 -68.89
N GLY A 460 26.81 -5.40 -68.69
CA GLY A 460 26.46 -6.52 -69.58
C GLY A 460 27.35 -6.64 -70.82
N ILE A 461 28.33 -5.75 -70.99
CA ILE A 461 29.34 -5.77 -72.04
C ILE A 461 30.72 -6.14 -71.46
N GLY A 462 31.07 -5.58 -70.29
CA GLY A 462 32.38 -5.73 -69.63
C GLY A 462 33.23 -4.45 -69.76
N ASP A 463 34.13 -4.23 -68.80
CA ASP A 463 35.19 -3.20 -68.79
C ASP A 463 36.28 -3.72 -67.85
N ALA A 464 37.09 -4.68 -68.31
CA ALA A 464 37.86 -5.56 -67.42
C ALA A 464 39.02 -4.86 -66.69
N ASP A 465 39.52 -3.73 -67.20
CA ASP A 465 40.56 -2.94 -66.55
C ASP A 465 40.08 -1.62 -65.91
N GLY A 466 38.81 -1.24 -66.13
CA GLY A 466 38.15 -0.14 -65.44
C GLY A 466 38.56 1.25 -65.96
N ASP A 467 39.01 1.37 -67.20
CA ASP A 467 39.39 2.66 -67.81
C ASP A 467 38.19 3.49 -68.30
N GLY A 468 36.99 2.89 -68.30
CA GLY A 468 35.73 3.52 -68.69
C GLY A 468 35.34 3.31 -70.16
N VAL A 469 36.07 2.48 -70.91
CA VAL A 469 35.74 2.03 -72.26
C VAL A 469 35.20 0.60 -72.20
N CYS A 470 34.08 0.34 -72.87
CA CYS A 470 33.44 -0.98 -72.78
C CYS A 470 34.17 -2.01 -73.64
N ALA A 471 34.23 -3.25 -73.16
CA ALA A 471 34.94 -4.38 -73.80
C ALA A 471 34.59 -4.63 -75.28
N ASP A 472 33.45 -4.18 -75.78
CA ASP A 472 33.07 -4.30 -77.19
C ASP A 472 33.66 -3.21 -78.10
N VAL A 473 34.12 -2.11 -77.50
CA VAL A 473 34.78 -0.97 -78.16
C VAL A 473 36.19 -0.70 -77.62
N ASP A 474 36.66 -1.48 -76.66
CA ASP A 474 38.04 -1.48 -76.19
C ASP A 474 38.90 -2.42 -77.04
N CYS A 475 40.00 -1.90 -77.56
CA CYS A 475 40.95 -2.69 -78.34
C CYS A 475 41.81 -3.62 -77.47
N ASP A 476 41.99 -3.33 -76.18
CA ASP A 476 42.67 -4.17 -75.19
C ASP A 476 42.09 -3.97 -73.78
N ASP A 477 40.95 -4.61 -73.54
CA ASP A 477 40.13 -4.64 -72.30
C ASP A 477 40.87 -5.18 -71.04
N ASN A 478 42.20 -5.30 -71.06
CA ASN A 478 43.01 -5.66 -69.89
C ASN A 478 44.19 -4.70 -69.63
N ASP A 479 44.35 -3.61 -70.40
CA ASP A 479 45.35 -2.56 -70.18
C ASP A 479 44.68 -1.17 -70.09
N PRO A 480 44.55 -0.60 -68.87
CA PRO A 480 43.79 0.63 -68.64
C PRO A 480 44.47 1.90 -69.20
N ASN A 481 45.58 1.74 -69.91
CA ASN A 481 46.26 2.81 -70.64
C ASN A 481 45.88 2.85 -72.13
N ILE A 482 45.06 1.90 -72.62
CA ILE A 482 44.65 1.81 -74.02
C ILE A 482 43.14 2.06 -74.15
N THR A 483 42.72 3.32 -73.99
CA THR A 483 41.32 3.75 -74.10
C THR A 483 40.78 3.90 -75.55
N HIS A 484 41.40 3.25 -76.55
CA HIS A 484 41.15 3.52 -77.97
C HIS A 484 39.88 2.80 -78.50
N GLN A 485 39.03 3.55 -79.19
CA GLN A 485 37.79 3.07 -79.81
C GLN A 485 37.97 2.74 -81.31
N PRO A 486 37.14 1.84 -81.88
CA PRO A 486 37.09 1.61 -83.33
C PRO A 486 36.87 2.92 -84.12
N GLY A 487 37.92 3.37 -84.82
CA GLY A 487 37.91 4.61 -85.61
C GLY A 487 38.85 5.71 -85.08
N ASP A 488 39.48 5.51 -83.92
CA ASP A 488 40.50 6.41 -83.42
C ASP A 488 41.74 6.43 -84.33
N ALA A 489 42.39 7.60 -84.38
CA ALA A 489 43.63 7.77 -85.13
C ALA A 489 44.76 7.03 -84.41
N CYS A 490 45.06 5.81 -84.86
CA CYS A 490 46.26 5.11 -84.43
C CYS A 490 47.47 5.57 -85.26
N ASP A 491 48.57 5.89 -84.57
CA ASP A 491 49.89 6.02 -85.18
C ASP A 491 50.50 4.61 -85.22
N ASP A 492 50.66 4.04 -86.41
CA ASP A 492 51.29 2.72 -86.58
C ASP A 492 52.82 2.77 -86.44
N GLY A 493 53.36 3.96 -86.14
CA GLY A 493 54.79 4.20 -86.02
C GLY A 493 55.52 4.14 -87.36
N ASP A 494 54.82 4.09 -88.50
CA ASP A 494 55.41 4.22 -89.83
C ASP A 494 55.46 5.71 -90.22
N PRO A 495 56.65 6.30 -90.38
CA PRO A 495 56.78 7.71 -90.77
C PRO A 495 56.40 7.99 -92.24
N THR A 496 55.74 7.06 -92.95
CA THR A 496 55.43 7.17 -94.38
C THR A 496 53.95 7.27 -94.73
#